data_AF-A0A1I7J6T3-F1
#
_entry.id   AF-A0A1I7J6T3-F1
#
_cell.length_a   1.000
_cell.length_b   1.000
_cell.length_c   1.000
_cell.angle_alpha   90.00
_cell.angle_beta   90.00
_cell.angle_gamma   90.00
#
_symmetry.space_group_name_H-M   'P 1'
#
loop_
_entity.id
_entity.type
_entity.pdbx_description
1 polymer ?
#
loop_
_entity_poly.entity_id
_entity_poly.type
_entity_poly.pdbx_seq_one_letter_code
_entity_poly.pdbx_strand_id
1 'polypeptide(L)'
;MISVSLLTKLIHRSDGDFFVSSKISPTGFGEGVTLYKCENGDLTEVDKIDDAMVTGDYDSEKDITVAEISADKIRVVRCQKVICSLQFYNYFSYGSTGFSASDKLYDIEMTFSGNMVLKKLVSFCDESGKVIKKLEAGQALVPSKGNYPFEDLDNIKLSGNTMEFSLENGETVGFITYELKKGEYMFDAYIDGVNADDIFEVNELGDI
;
A
#
# COMPACT_ATOMS: atom_id res chain seq x y z
N MET A 1 -24.81 2.94 9.99
CA MET A 1 -25.09 2.72 8.55
C MET A 1 -23.77 2.94 7.86
N ILE A 2 -23.15 1.90 7.31
CA ILE A 2 -21.82 2.01 6.71
C ILE A 2 -22.02 2.42 5.25
N SER A 3 -21.51 3.60 4.87
CA SER A 3 -21.58 4.10 3.50
C SER A 3 -20.57 3.33 2.64
N VAL A 4 -21.04 2.60 1.63
CA VAL A 4 -20.18 2.03 0.60
C VAL A 4 -20.09 3.08 -0.51
N SER A 5 -18.93 3.72 -0.61
CA SER A 5 -18.65 4.63 -1.72
C SER A 5 -18.30 3.79 -2.96
N LEU A 6 -18.95 4.08 -4.08
CA LEU A 6 -18.70 3.42 -5.35
C LEU A 6 -17.90 4.38 -6.23
N LEU A 7 -16.69 3.98 -6.65
CA LEU A 7 -15.96 4.76 -7.66
C LEU A 7 -16.37 4.25 -9.04
N THR A 8 -16.94 5.12 -9.87
CA THR A 8 -17.39 4.76 -11.22
C THR A 8 -16.94 5.76 -12.26
N LYS A 9 -16.56 5.27 -13.44
CA LYS A 9 -16.27 6.14 -14.59
C LYS A 9 -16.79 5.55 -15.89
N LEU A 10 -17.52 6.38 -16.64
CA LEU A 10 -17.87 6.12 -18.04
C LEU A 10 -16.76 6.64 -18.95
N ILE A 11 -16.39 5.83 -19.94
CA ILE A 11 -15.27 6.07 -20.82
C ILE A 11 -15.73 5.87 -22.27
N HIS A 12 -15.63 6.94 -23.05
CA HIS A 12 -15.99 6.92 -24.47
C HIS A 12 -14.73 6.71 -25.32
N ARG A 13 -14.73 5.66 -26.14
CA ARG A 13 -13.63 5.35 -27.07
C ARG A 13 -14.18 5.10 -28.47
N SER A 14 -13.28 5.09 -29.46
CA SER A 14 -13.64 4.79 -30.85
C SER A 14 -14.13 3.36 -31.06
N ASP A 15 -13.77 2.44 -30.17
CA ASP A 15 -14.12 1.01 -30.22
C ASP A 15 -15.26 0.61 -29.26
N GLY A 16 -15.87 1.59 -28.58
CA GLY A 16 -17.05 1.39 -27.74
C GLY A 16 -17.07 2.26 -26.49
N ASP A 17 -18.18 2.18 -25.78
CA ASP A 17 -18.35 2.79 -24.46
C ASP A 17 -18.08 1.74 -23.38
N PHE A 18 -17.34 2.16 -22.36
CA PHE A 18 -16.93 1.30 -21.25
C PHE A 18 -17.30 1.94 -19.92
N PHE A 19 -17.66 1.09 -18.97
CA PHE A 19 -17.94 1.50 -17.60
C PHE A 19 -16.98 0.77 -16.66
N VAL A 20 -16.27 1.53 -15.85
CA VAL A 20 -15.36 0.99 -14.83
C VAL A 20 -15.99 1.23 -13.46
N SER A 21 -16.03 0.20 -12.62
CA SER A 21 -16.51 0.31 -11.24
C SER A 21 -15.53 -0.29 -10.24
N SER A 22 -15.38 0.35 -9.08
CA SER A 22 -14.71 -0.23 -7.91
C SER A 22 -15.59 -0.06 -6.67
N LYS A 23 -15.64 -1.11 -5.85
CA LYS A 23 -16.28 -1.06 -4.53
C LYS A 23 -15.24 -0.65 -3.51
N ILE A 24 -15.54 0.36 -2.70
CA ILE A 24 -14.68 0.76 -1.59
C ILE A 24 -15.18 0.04 -0.33
N SER A 25 -14.32 -0.78 0.29
CA SER A 25 -14.62 -1.39 1.59
C SER A 25 -14.70 -0.31 2.68
N PRO A 26 -15.52 -0.52 3.72
CA PRO A 26 -15.53 0.30 4.93
C PRO A 26 -14.15 0.43 5.61
N THR A 27 -13.24 -0.50 5.33
CA THR A 27 -11.87 -0.50 5.86
C THR A 27 -10.91 0.43 5.10
N GLY A 28 -11.39 1.15 4.07
CA GLY A 28 -10.55 2.02 3.23
C GLY A 28 -9.84 1.28 2.09
N PHE A 29 -10.07 -0.03 1.94
CA PHE A 29 -9.49 -0.86 0.89
C PHE A 29 -10.54 -1.22 -0.17
N GLY A 30 -10.34 -0.92 -1.45
CA GLY A 30 -11.26 -1.33 -2.52
C GLY A 30 -11.24 -2.84 -2.76
N GLU A 31 -12.40 -3.46 -3.01
CA GLU A 31 -12.57 -4.91 -3.28
C GLU A 31 -12.30 -5.28 -4.76
N GLY A 32 -11.45 -4.50 -5.44
CA GLY A 32 -11.11 -4.68 -6.85
C GLY A 32 -11.79 -3.71 -7.82
N VAL A 33 -11.44 -3.85 -9.11
CA VAL A 33 -11.95 -3.04 -10.23
C VAL A 33 -12.57 -3.96 -11.27
N THR A 34 -13.78 -3.65 -11.70
CA THR A 34 -14.47 -4.37 -12.78
C THR A 34 -14.62 -3.46 -14.00
N LEU A 35 -14.31 -4.00 -15.17
CA LEU A 35 -14.54 -3.38 -16.46
C LEU A 35 -15.80 -3.96 -17.11
N TYR A 36 -16.70 -3.09 -17.53
CA TYR A 36 -17.89 -3.43 -18.30
C TYR A 36 -17.83 -2.76 -19.67
N LYS A 37 -18.38 -3.44 -20.67
CA LYS A 37 -18.68 -2.87 -21.98
C LYS A 37 -20.16 -2.52 -22.06
N CYS A 38 -20.46 -1.31 -22.52
CA CYS A 38 -21.81 -0.85 -22.75
C CYS A 38 -22.23 -1.21 -24.18
N GLU A 39 -23.19 -2.11 -24.34
CA GLU A 39 -23.74 -2.48 -25.64
C GLU A 39 -25.27 -2.54 -25.57
N ASN A 40 -25.95 -1.85 -26.49
CA ASN A 40 -27.42 -1.86 -26.61
C ASN A 40 -28.20 -1.50 -25.32
N GLY A 41 -27.58 -0.73 -24.42
CA GLY A 41 -28.17 -0.34 -23.14
C GLY A 41 -27.88 -1.33 -22.00
N ASP A 42 -27.18 -2.42 -22.27
CA ASP A 42 -26.75 -3.41 -21.28
C ASP A 42 -25.27 -3.22 -20.92
N LEU A 43 -24.94 -3.57 -19.67
CA LEU A 43 -23.55 -3.67 -19.18
C LEU A 43 -23.14 -5.13 -19.16
N THR A 44 -22.12 -5.48 -19.94
CA THR A 44 -21.51 -6.82 -19.92
C THR A 44 -20.15 -6.74 -19.26
N GLU A 45 -19.92 -7.55 -18.23
CA GLU A 45 -18.60 -7.67 -17.60
C GLU A 45 -17.59 -8.22 -18.61
N VAL A 46 -16.46 -7.52 -18.76
CA VAL A 46 -15.37 -7.91 -19.66
C VAL A 46 -14.26 -8.58 -18.86
N ASP A 47 -13.85 -7.96 -17.74
CA ASP A 47 -12.73 -8.42 -16.93
C ASP A 47 -12.74 -7.78 -15.53
N LYS A 48 -11.95 -8.33 -14.61
CA LYS A 48 -11.85 -7.88 -13.22
C LYS A 48 -10.43 -8.00 -12.66
N ILE A 49 -10.03 -7.00 -11.88
CA ILE A 49 -8.84 -7.04 -11.00
C ILE A 49 -9.35 -7.29 -9.58
N ASP A 50 -8.97 -8.43 -8.97
CA ASP A 50 -9.40 -8.85 -7.63
C ASP A 50 -8.51 -8.32 -6.48
N ASP A 51 -7.48 -7.53 -6.80
CA ASP A 51 -6.55 -7.04 -5.79
C ASP A 51 -7.15 -5.96 -4.88
N ALA A 52 -6.82 -6.02 -3.59
CA ALA A 52 -7.15 -4.98 -2.62
C ALA A 52 -6.48 -3.65 -3.01
N MET A 53 -7.28 -2.61 -3.16
CA MET A 53 -6.81 -1.29 -3.59
C MET A 53 -6.80 -0.29 -2.44
N VAL A 54 -5.81 0.59 -2.35
CA VAL A 54 -6.02 1.89 -1.72
C VAL A 54 -6.42 2.86 -2.82
N THR A 55 -7.56 3.49 -2.65
CA THR A 55 -7.98 4.57 -3.55
C THR A 55 -7.16 5.81 -3.16
N GLY A 56 -6.59 6.52 -4.14
CA GLY A 56 -5.59 7.60 -3.94
C GLY A 56 -6.10 8.85 -3.21
N ASP A 57 -5.37 9.96 -3.34
CA ASP A 57 -5.58 11.22 -2.61
C ASP A 57 -7.06 11.57 -2.35
N TYR A 58 -7.34 11.91 -1.10
CA TYR A 58 -8.62 12.41 -0.63
C TYR A 58 -8.83 13.84 -1.15
N ASP A 59 -9.79 14.04 -2.07
CA ASP A 59 -10.24 15.38 -2.47
C ASP A 59 -11.19 15.90 -1.37
N SER A 60 -10.66 16.70 -0.45
CA SER A 60 -11.41 17.25 0.69
C SER A 60 -12.55 18.20 0.29
N GLU A 61 -12.54 18.74 -0.92
CA GLU A 61 -13.62 19.61 -1.42
C GLU A 61 -14.79 18.80 -1.97
N LYS A 62 -14.53 17.58 -2.45
CA LYS A 62 -15.54 16.71 -3.06
C LYS A 62 -15.94 15.50 -2.22
N ASP A 63 -15.24 15.23 -1.12
CA ASP A 63 -15.45 14.06 -0.26
C ASP A 63 -15.41 12.73 -1.06
N ILE A 64 -14.47 12.66 -2.02
CA ILE A 64 -14.30 11.51 -2.92
C ILE A 64 -12.83 11.10 -2.95
N THR A 65 -12.59 9.79 -2.82
CA THR A 65 -11.28 9.16 -2.96
C THR A 65 -11.00 8.82 -4.42
N VAL A 66 -9.92 9.33 -5.01
CA VAL A 66 -9.69 9.24 -6.47
C VAL A 66 -8.69 8.12 -6.82
N ALA A 67 -9.16 7.04 -7.45
CA ALA A 67 -8.30 6.27 -8.35
C ALA A 67 -8.23 7.01 -9.69
N GLU A 68 -7.03 7.24 -10.24
CA GLU A 68 -6.89 7.90 -11.54
C GLU A 68 -7.35 6.91 -12.63
N ILE A 69 -8.64 6.98 -13.00
CA ILE A 69 -9.18 6.33 -14.19
C ILE A 69 -9.11 7.37 -15.31
N SER A 70 -8.35 7.14 -16.37
CA SER A 70 -8.31 8.00 -17.56
C SER A 70 -9.15 7.39 -18.69
N ALA A 71 -8.89 7.74 -19.94
CA ALA A 71 -9.52 7.09 -21.09
C ALA A 71 -8.87 5.74 -21.45
N ASP A 72 -7.61 5.55 -21.08
CA ASP A 72 -6.74 4.47 -21.54
C ASP A 72 -6.00 3.73 -20.42
N LYS A 73 -5.98 4.25 -19.20
CA LYS A 73 -5.29 3.64 -18.06
C LYS A 73 -6.05 3.82 -16.74
N ILE A 74 -5.80 2.89 -15.82
CA ILE A 74 -6.21 2.95 -14.42
C ILE A 74 -4.94 2.88 -13.57
N ARG A 75 -4.78 3.81 -12.63
CA ARG A 75 -3.79 3.68 -11.57
C ARG A 75 -4.39 2.91 -10.39
N VAL A 76 -3.84 1.75 -10.10
CA VAL A 76 -4.22 0.94 -8.93
C VAL A 76 -3.14 1.10 -7.87
N VAL A 77 -3.47 1.67 -6.70
CA VAL A 77 -2.57 1.68 -5.56
C VAL A 77 -2.82 0.42 -4.74
N ARG A 78 -1.78 -0.34 -4.43
CA ARG A 78 -1.81 -1.45 -3.48
C ARG A 78 -1.12 -0.98 -2.22
N CYS A 79 -1.82 -0.98 -1.10
CA CYS A 79 -1.21 -0.69 0.19
C CYS A 79 -0.87 -2.00 0.90
N GLN A 80 0.32 -2.06 1.47
CA GLN A 80 0.72 -3.12 2.37
C GLN A 80 0.98 -2.48 3.73
N LYS A 81 0.22 -2.89 4.74
CA LYS A 81 0.51 -2.51 6.13
C LYS A 81 1.63 -3.41 6.64
N VAL A 82 2.84 -2.87 6.66
CA VAL A 82 4.06 -3.43 7.26
C VAL A 82 4.28 -2.72 8.61
N ILE A 83 5.52 -2.67 9.11
CA ILE A 83 6.03 -1.66 10.06
C ILE A 83 5.57 -0.23 9.64
N CYS A 84 5.35 -0.01 8.34
CA CYS A 84 4.69 1.18 7.82
C CYS A 84 3.71 0.83 6.70
N SER A 85 2.90 1.79 6.26
CA SER A 85 2.09 1.58 5.07
C SER A 85 2.96 1.84 3.84
N LEU A 86 3.15 0.80 3.02
CA LEU A 86 3.79 0.90 1.71
C LEU A 86 2.72 1.01 0.66
N GLN A 87 2.80 2.07 -0.14
CA GLN A 87 1.92 2.26 -1.29
C GLN A 87 2.70 1.96 -2.56
N PHE A 88 2.25 0.96 -3.31
CA PHE A 88 2.73 0.65 -4.66
C PHE A 88 1.68 1.06 -5.64
N TYR A 89 2.05 1.52 -6.82
CA TYR A 89 1.08 1.66 -7.90
C TYR A 89 1.47 0.86 -9.13
N ASN A 90 0.46 0.27 -9.75
CA ASN A 90 0.57 -0.30 -11.09
C ASN A 90 -0.43 0.42 -12.01
N TYR A 91 -0.02 0.60 -13.26
CA TYR A 91 -0.89 1.10 -14.29
C TYR A 91 -1.46 -0.07 -15.07
N PHE A 92 -2.79 -0.12 -15.14
CA PHE A 92 -3.52 -1.06 -15.96
C PHE A 92 -4.04 -0.30 -17.17
N SER A 93 -3.65 -0.72 -18.37
CA SER A 93 -4.40 -0.40 -19.57
C SER A 93 -5.56 -1.39 -19.73
N TYR A 94 -6.53 -1.04 -20.54
CA TYR A 94 -7.67 -1.91 -20.82
C TYR A 94 -8.12 -1.77 -22.27
N GLY A 95 -8.67 -2.85 -22.80
CA GLY A 95 -9.22 -2.92 -24.15
C GLY A 95 -10.53 -3.71 -24.18
N SER A 96 -10.99 -4.01 -25.39
CA SER A 96 -12.23 -4.79 -25.60
C SER A 96 -12.19 -6.20 -25.02
N THR A 97 -11.01 -6.71 -24.66
CA THR A 97 -10.78 -8.06 -24.16
C THR A 97 -10.38 -8.11 -22.68
N GLY A 98 -10.28 -6.97 -21.99
CA GLY A 98 -9.94 -6.92 -20.56
C GLY A 98 -8.77 -6.01 -20.22
N PHE A 99 -8.19 -6.24 -19.04
CA PHE A 99 -7.08 -5.48 -18.48
C PHE A 99 -5.72 -6.03 -18.93
N SER A 100 -4.74 -5.14 -19.04
CA SER A 100 -3.33 -5.49 -19.15
C SER A 100 -2.51 -4.58 -18.24
N ALA A 101 -1.66 -5.17 -17.41
CA ALA A 101 -0.78 -4.43 -16.52
C ALA A 101 0.60 -4.25 -17.15
N SER A 102 1.32 -3.22 -16.74
CA SER A 102 2.78 -3.26 -16.88
C SER A 102 3.36 -4.22 -15.84
N ASP A 103 4.45 -4.92 -16.18
CA ASP A 103 5.22 -5.73 -15.22
C ASP A 103 5.97 -4.85 -14.20
N LYS A 104 5.88 -3.52 -14.34
CA LYS A 104 6.57 -2.56 -13.50
C LYS A 104 5.66 -2.07 -12.38
N LEU A 105 6.12 -2.25 -11.14
CA LEU A 105 5.64 -1.48 -10.00
C LEU A 105 6.35 -0.12 -9.97
N TYR A 106 5.60 0.92 -9.71
CA TYR A 106 6.12 2.28 -9.61
C TYR A 106 6.05 2.78 -8.16
N ASP A 107 6.82 3.84 -7.89
CA ASP A 107 7.33 4.35 -6.60
C ASP A 107 6.64 3.93 -5.31
N ILE A 108 7.47 3.66 -4.30
CA ILE A 108 7.09 3.30 -2.95
C ILE A 108 6.93 4.58 -2.15
N GLU A 109 5.69 4.97 -1.86
CA GLU A 109 5.45 5.96 -0.82
C GLU A 109 5.31 5.24 0.52
N MET A 110 6.17 5.60 1.48
CA MET A 110 6.02 5.18 2.86
C MET A 110 5.18 6.20 3.59
N THR A 111 3.98 5.79 3.97
CA THR A 111 3.13 6.59 4.85
C THR A 111 3.16 5.99 6.25
N PHE A 112 3.50 6.82 7.24
CA PHE A 112 3.56 6.43 8.64
C PHE A 112 2.42 7.09 9.41
N SER A 113 1.58 6.29 10.06
CA SER A 113 0.53 6.77 10.95
C SER A 113 1.09 6.88 12.38
N GLY A 114 1.94 7.87 12.62
CA GLY A 114 2.42 8.22 13.97
C GLY A 114 3.71 7.55 14.43
N ASN A 115 3.98 7.68 15.74
CA ASN A 115 5.21 7.21 16.39
C ASN A 115 5.04 5.74 16.81
N MET A 116 6.14 4.99 16.80
CA MET A 116 6.18 3.59 17.23
C MET A 116 6.82 3.47 18.60
N VAL A 117 6.23 2.70 19.51
CA VAL A 117 6.80 2.40 20.82
C VAL A 117 7.32 0.97 20.83
N LEU A 118 8.57 0.78 21.27
CA LEU A 118 9.14 -0.55 21.43
C LEU A 118 8.44 -1.32 22.55
N LYS A 119 8.01 -2.55 22.28
CA LYS A 119 7.45 -3.48 23.28
C LYS A 119 8.53 -4.27 24.02
N LYS A 120 9.75 -4.31 23.47
CA LYS A 120 10.90 -5.06 24.00
C LYS A 120 12.23 -4.44 23.55
N LEU A 121 13.33 -4.93 24.11
CA LEU A 121 14.68 -4.55 23.69
C LEU A 121 14.91 -4.90 22.21
N VAL A 122 15.36 -3.92 21.43
CA VAL A 122 15.69 -4.08 20.00
C VAL A 122 17.08 -3.53 19.70
N SER A 123 17.81 -4.22 18.83
CA SER A 123 19.11 -3.78 18.34
C SER A 123 18.96 -3.14 16.96
N PHE A 124 19.62 -2.00 16.77
CA PHE A 124 19.65 -1.24 15.53
C PHE A 124 21.06 -1.29 14.95
N CYS A 125 21.13 -1.40 13.63
CA CYS A 125 22.37 -1.55 12.88
C CYS A 125 22.64 -0.33 11.99
N ASP A 126 23.88 -0.19 11.53
CA ASP A 126 24.19 0.68 10.38
C ASP A 126 23.88 -0.03 9.06
N GLU A 127 24.14 0.64 7.93
CA GLU A 127 23.93 0.10 6.57
C GLU A 127 24.75 -1.16 6.28
N SER A 128 25.83 -1.41 7.05
CA SER A 128 26.66 -2.62 6.91
C SER A 128 26.13 -3.81 7.73
N GLY A 129 25.05 -3.62 8.50
CA GLY A 129 24.49 -4.62 9.40
C GLY A 129 25.21 -4.73 10.75
N LYS A 130 26.09 -3.77 11.08
CA LYS A 130 26.77 -3.75 12.38
C LYS A 130 25.87 -3.08 13.41
N VAL A 131 25.67 -3.71 14.56
CA VAL A 131 24.91 -3.12 15.67
C VAL A 131 25.59 -1.83 16.16
N ILE A 132 24.83 -0.74 16.17
CA ILE A 132 25.29 0.59 16.63
C ILE A 132 24.53 1.09 17.87
N LYS A 133 23.28 0.65 18.07
CA LYS A 133 22.44 1.10 19.19
C LYS A 133 21.52 -0.02 19.65
N LYS A 134 21.17 -0.01 20.93
CA LYS A 134 20.14 -0.88 21.50
C LYS A 134 19.18 -0.01 22.31
N LEU A 135 17.89 -0.23 22.13
CA LEU A 135 16.84 0.53 22.79
C LEU A 135 15.89 -0.42 23.52
N GLU A 136 15.50 -0.03 24.73
CA GLU A 136 14.65 -0.79 25.64
C GLU A 136 13.16 -0.63 25.31
N ALA A 137 12.33 -1.48 25.92
CA ALA A 137 10.87 -1.32 25.87
C ALA A 137 10.41 0.06 26.38
N GLY A 138 9.34 0.58 25.79
CA GLY A 138 8.74 1.88 26.11
C GLY A 138 9.36 3.07 25.36
N GLN A 139 10.43 2.87 24.59
CA GLN A 139 11.04 3.97 23.83
C GLN A 139 10.27 4.24 22.54
N ALA A 140 9.92 5.51 22.31
CA ALA A 140 9.26 5.99 21.11
C ALA A 140 10.28 6.25 19.99
N LEU A 141 9.90 5.89 18.77
CA LEU A 141 10.69 5.99 17.56
C LEU A 141 9.82 6.48 16.41
N VAL A 142 10.45 7.22 15.51
CA VAL A 142 9.86 7.69 14.28
C VAL A 142 10.57 6.95 13.14
N PRO A 143 9.90 6.06 12.41
CA PRO A 143 10.47 5.50 11.21
C PRO A 143 10.66 6.60 10.15
N SER A 144 11.82 6.64 9.51
CA SER A 144 12.25 7.78 8.67
C SER A 144 12.48 7.41 7.21
N LYS A 145 13.06 6.23 6.94
CA LYS A 145 13.39 5.79 5.58
C LYS A 145 13.50 4.28 5.49
N GLY A 146 12.90 3.65 4.49
CA GLY A 146 13.07 2.24 4.21
C GLY A 146 13.72 1.99 2.85
N ASN A 147 14.37 0.84 2.73
CA ASN A 147 14.82 0.30 1.46
C ASN A 147 14.09 -1.00 1.18
N TYR A 148 13.43 -1.05 0.02
CA TYR A 148 12.68 -2.20 -0.41
C TYR A 148 13.00 -2.47 -1.89
N PRO A 149 13.90 -3.41 -2.19
CA PRO A 149 14.20 -3.76 -3.56
C PRO A 149 13.04 -4.57 -4.16
N PHE A 150 12.13 -3.87 -4.84
CA PHE A 150 11.08 -4.49 -5.66
C PHE A 150 11.52 -4.49 -7.13
N GLU A 151 11.62 -5.68 -7.71
CA GLU A 151 11.94 -5.85 -9.14
C GLU A 151 10.73 -6.37 -9.94
N ASP A 152 9.82 -7.15 -9.32
CA ASP A 152 8.58 -7.67 -9.95
C ASP A 152 7.60 -8.16 -8.85
N LEU A 153 6.29 -8.21 -9.13
CA LEU A 153 5.24 -8.74 -8.23
C LEU A 153 5.47 -10.21 -7.85
N ASP A 154 6.01 -10.98 -8.79
CA ASP A 154 6.37 -12.39 -8.57
C ASP A 154 7.72 -12.56 -7.84
N ASN A 155 8.53 -11.49 -7.80
CA ASN A 155 9.86 -11.47 -7.22
C ASN A 155 10.01 -10.40 -6.14
N ILE A 156 8.95 -10.19 -5.34
CA ILE A 156 9.09 -9.40 -4.11
C ILE A 156 10.20 -10.06 -3.29
N LYS A 157 11.32 -9.36 -3.11
CA LYS A 157 12.37 -9.81 -2.20
C LYS A 157 11.81 -9.74 -0.79
N LEU A 158 11.29 -10.88 -0.34
CA LEU A 158 10.70 -11.08 0.99
C LEU A 158 11.74 -10.97 2.11
N SER A 159 13.02 -10.75 1.81
CA SER A 159 14.10 -10.70 2.80
C SER A 159 15.13 -9.62 2.47
N GLY A 160 15.74 -9.04 3.51
CA GLY A 160 16.79 -8.03 3.37
C GLY A 160 16.26 -6.60 3.21
N ASN A 161 14.98 -6.38 3.51
CA ASN A 161 14.40 -5.05 3.55
C ASN A 161 14.88 -4.33 4.81
N THR A 162 15.14 -3.03 4.73
CA THR A 162 15.59 -2.25 5.88
C THR A 162 14.68 -1.06 6.16
N MET A 163 14.60 -0.67 7.43
CA MET A 163 13.89 0.52 7.91
C MET A 163 14.78 1.27 8.88
N GLU A 164 15.04 2.54 8.58
CA GLU A 164 15.68 3.52 9.45
C GLU A 164 14.67 4.07 10.45
N PHE A 165 15.14 4.24 11.69
CA PHE A 165 14.40 4.88 12.75
C PHE A 165 15.19 6.06 13.31
N SER A 166 14.46 7.08 13.73
CA SER A 166 14.96 8.25 14.44
C SER A 166 14.20 8.41 15.76
N LEU A 167 14.77 9.17 16.69
CA LEU A 167 14.03 9.69 17.85
C LEU A 167 13.19 10.91 17.42
N GLU A 168 12.25 11.35 18.25
CA GLU A 168 11.42 12.54 17.98
C GLU A 168 12.25 13.83 17.79
N ASN A 169 13.45 13.88 18.36
CA ASN A 169 14.38 15.00 18.19
C ASN A 169 15.15 14.97 16.85
N GLY A 170 14.89 13.99 15.99
CA GLY A 170 15.55 13.80 14.70
C GLY A 170 16.90 13.06 14.75
N GLU A 171 17.35 12.60 15.91
CA GLU A 171 18.56 11.77 16.01
C GLU A 171 18.32 10.38 15.41
N THR A 172 19.05 10.04 14.34
CA THR A 172 19.03 8.70 13.75
C THR A 172 19.51 7.65 14.75
N VAL A 173 18.68 6.64 14.96
CA VAL A 173 18.96 5.48 15.83
C VAL A 173 19.68 4.38 15.06
N GLY A 174 19.29 4.17 13.80
CA GLY A 174 19.84 3.16 12.90
C GLY A 174 18.75 2.40 12.15
N PHE A 175 19.14 1.28 11.55
CA PHE A 175 18.31 0.44 10.71
C PHE A 175 17.91 -0.86 11.42
N ILE A 176 16.73 -1.34 11.07
CA ILE A 176 16.29 -2.70 11.32
C ILE A 176 16.13 -3.42 9.98
N THR A 177 16.63 -4.65 9.89
CA THR A 177 16.37 -5.53 8.76
C THR A 177 15.16 -6.41 9.06
N TYR A 178 14.27 -6.59 8.10
CA TYR A 178 13.10 -7.45 8.24
C TYR A 178 12.81 -8.24 6.97
N GLU A 179 12.03 -9.28 7.17
CA GLU A 179 11.45 -10.11 6.15
C GLU A 179 9.95 -9.84 6.05
N LEU A 180 9.42 -9.87 4.84
CA LEU A 180 7.99 -9.83 4.58
C LEU A 180 7.50 -11.26 4.37
N LYS A 181 6.38 -11.63 5.00
CA LYS A 181 5.71 -12.90 4.73
C LYS A 181 4.31 -12.62 4.24
N LYS A 182 3.91 -13.30 3.16
CA LYS A 182 2.57 -13.19 2.58
C LYS A 182 1.55 -13.74 3.59
N GLY A 183 0.69 -12.88 4.10
CA GLY A 183 -0.51 -13.24 4.86
C GLY A 183 -1.72 -13.46 3.97
N GLU A 184 -2.90 -13.59 4.57
CA GLU A 184 -4.17 -13.85 3.86
C GLU A 184 -4.61 -12.64 3.03
N TYR A 185 -4.41 -11.42 3.56
CA TYR A 185 -4.84 -10.16 2.91
C TYR A 185 -3.70 -9.13 2.75
N MET A 186 -2.62 -9.23 3.53
CA MET A 186 -1.49 -8.28 3.55
C MET A 186 -0.17 -9.00 3.83
N PHE A 187 0.96 -8.29 3.74
CA PHE A 187 2.25 -8.81 4.15
C PHE A 187 2.55 -8.46 5.61
N ASP A 188 2.94 -9.46 6.38
CA ASP A 188 3.41 -9.27 7.74
C ASP A 188 4.93 -9.08 7.75
N ALA A 189 5.43 -8.13 8.55
CA ALA A 189 6.86 -7.95 8.77
C ALA A 189 7.37 -8.83 9.92
N TYR A 190 8.55 -9.41 9.73
CA TYR A 190 9.27 -10.20 10.72
C TYR A 190 10.70 -9.70 10.88
N ILE A 191 11.11 -9.43 12.11
CA ILE A 191 12.48 -9.04 12.47
C ILE A 191 13.05 -10.19 13.29
N ASP A 192 14.14 -10.79 12.79
CA ASP A 192 14.74 -11.98 13.39
C ASP A 192 13.72 -13.11 13.69
N GLY A 193 12.75 -13.27 12.78
CA GLY A 193 11.70 -14.28 12.88
C GLY A 193 10.53 -13.94 13.81
N VAL A 194 10.51 -12.74 14.42
CA VAL A 194 9.42 -12.29 15.29
C VAL A 194 8.56 -11.26 14.56
N ASN A 195 7.23 -11.38 14.66
CA ASN A 195 6.31 -10.46 14.02
C ASN A 195 6.53 -9.03 14.54
N ALA A 196 6.50 -8.05 13.63
CA ALA A 196 6.69 -6.64 13.94
C ALA A 196 5.66 -6.09 14.94
N ASP A 197 4.42 -6.60 14.94
CA ASP A 197 3.39 -6.20 15.90
C ASP A 197 3.73 -6.65 17.34
N ASP A 198 4.55 -7.68 17.50
CA ASP A 198 5.09 -8.10 18.80
C ASP A 198 6.33 -7.29 19.21
N ILE A 199 6.84 -6.44 18.32
CA ILE A 199 8.02 -5.59 18.54
C ILE A 199 7.60 -4.14 18.76
N PHE A 200 6.61 -3.67 18.01
CA PHE A 200 6.16 -2.28 18.00
C PHE A 200 4.71 -2.16 18.42
N GLU A 201 4.40 -1.07 19.09
CA GLU A 201 3.07 -0.52 19.25
C GLU A 201 2.98 0.75 18.41
N VAL A 202 1.97 0.85 17.54
CA VAL A 202 1.74 2.08 16.78
C VAL A 202 0.87 2.99 17.64
N ASN A 203 1.42 4.12 18.05
CA ASN A 203 0.61 5.20 18.60
C ASN A 203 0.09 5.99 17.40
N GLU A 204 -1.15 5.73 17.01
CA GLU A 204 -1.85 6.61 16.07
C GLU A 204 -1.79 8.03 16.64
N LEU A 205 -1.24 8.97 15.86
CA LEU A 205 -1.34 10.38 16.20
C LEU A 205 -2.84 10.67 16.33
N GLY A 206 -3.30 10.92 17.56
CA GLY A 206 -4.68 11.33 17.79
C GLY A 206 -4.99 12.52 16.89
N ASP A 207 -6.18 12.49 16.28
CA ASP A 207 -6.71 13.51 15.37
C ASP A 207 -6.26 14.92 15.78
N ILE A 208 -5.48 15.58 14.91
CA ILE A 208 -5.15 17.01 15.01
C ILE A 208 -6.26 17.82 14.35
#